data_AF-A0A4V5NBK6-F1
#
_entry.id   AF-A0A4V5NBK6-F1
#
_cell.length_a   1.000
_cell.length_b   1.000
_cell.length_c   1.000
_cell.angle_alpha   90.00
_cell.angle_beta   90.00
_cell.angle_gamma   90.00
#
_symmetry.space_group_name_H-M   'P 1'
#
loop_
_entity.id
_entity.type
_entity.pdbx_description
1 polymer ?
#
loop_
_entity_poly.entity_id
_entity_poly.type
_entity_poly.pdbx_seq_one_letter_code
_entity_poly.pdbx_strand_id
1 'polypeptide(L)'
;MSASYVALAAEHASSPQFSPLVPRAALTPLAIILLIAAFILSFAFSTLRPSTAATTRKGQQHGGSTTLAREVALGGAASIAGGVGLVLAFCAIGANV
;
A
#
# COMPACT_ATOMS: atom_id res chain seq x y z
N MET A 1 42.29 15.57 -12.75
CA MET A 1 41.26 14.70 -12.13
C MET A 1 41.89 13.99 -10.94
N SER A 2 41.18 13.86 -9.82
CA SER A 2 41.71 13.11 -8.67
C SER A 2 41.74 11.61 -8.96
N ALA A 3 42.69 10.89 -8.36
CA ALA A 3 42.77 9.44 -8.48
C ALA A 3 41.48 8.73 -8.01
N SER A 4 40.82 9.30 -6.98
CA SER A 4 39.53 8.82 -6.47
C SER A 4 38.39 8.92 -7.48
N TYR A 5 38.35 9.99 -8.28
CA TYR A 5 37.34 10.15 -9.33
C TYR A 5 37.53 9.11 -10.44
N VAL A 6 38.78 8.87 -10.86
CA VAL A 6 39.10 7.88 -11.90
C VAL A 6 38.69 6.48 -11.47
N ALA A 7 38.93 6.11 -10.20
CA ALA A 7 38.49 4.84 -9.64
C ALA A 7 36.95 4.70 -9.65
N LEU A 8 36.22 5.73 -9.22
CA LEU A 8 34.75 5.72 -9.20
C LEU A 8 34.14 5.67 -10.61
N ALA A 9 34.76 6.35 -11.57
CA ALA A 9 34.33 6.32 -12.96
C ALA A 9 34.52 4.94 -13.60
N ALA A 10 35.62 4.26 -13.28
CA ALA A 10 35.86 2.89 -13.71
C ALA A 10 34.83 1.91 -13.11
N GLU A 11 34.50 2.09 -11.82
CA GLU A 11 33.46 1.29 -11.15
C GLU A 11 32.07 1.51 -11.76
N HIS A 12 31.66 2.77 -11.95
CA HIS A 12 30.38 3.12 -12.58
C HIS A 12 30.26 2.60 -14.01
N ALA A 13 31.35 2.55 -14.77
CA ALA A 13 31.35 1.98 -16.12
C ALA A 13 31.17 0.45 -16.12
N SER A 14 31.55 -0.21 -15.03
CA SER A 14 31.46 -1.68 -14.89
C SER A 14 30.16 -2.15 -14.24
N SER A 15 29.37 -1.25 -13.65
CA SER A 15 28.15 -1.61 -12.94
C SER A 15 26.98 -1.83 -13.91
N PRO A 16 26.05 -2.76 -13.60
CA PRO A 16 24.89 -3.00 -14.42
C PRO A 16 23.95 -1.80 -14.43
N GLN A 17 23.27 -1.59 -15.56
CA GLN A 17 22.27 -0.54 -15.69
C GLN A 17 21.10 -0.77 -14.72
N PHE A 18 20.59 0.32 -14.15
CA PHE A 18 19.39 0.29 -13.32
C PHE A 18 18.20 -0.26 -14.11
N SER A 19 17.58 -1.31 -13.56
CA SER A 19 16.31 -1.85 -14.05
C SER A 19 15.24 -1.62 -12.98
N PRO A 20 14.20 -0.82 -13.26
CA PRO A 20 13.17 -0.51 -12.27
C PRO A 20 12.37 -1.76 -11.93
N LEU A 21 12.08 -1.96 -10.65
CA LEU A 21 11.28 -3.08 -10.17
C LEU A 21 9.86 -3.09 -10.79
N VAL A 22 9.30 -1.91 -11.05
CA VAL A 22 7.99 -1.74 -11.70
C VAL A 22 8.17 -0.95 -13.00
N PRO A 23 7.82 -1.51 -14.17
CA PRO A 23 7.89 -0.80 -15.44
C PRO A 23 6.93 0.40 -15.47
N ARG A 24 7.32 1.49 -16.15
CA ARG A 24 6.49 2.70 -16.30
C ARG A 24 5.09 2.41 -16.86
N ALA A 25 4.99 1.47 -17.80
CA ALA A 25 3.71 1.09 -18.41
C ALA A 25 2.72 0.43 -17.43
N ALA A 26 3.22 -0.14 -16.33
CA ALA A 26 2.39 -0.81 -15.32
C ALA A 26 1.88 0.14 -14.23
N LEU A 27 2.40 1.37 -14.14
CA LEU A 27 2.09 2.29 -13.04
C LEU A 27 0.60 2.67 -12.99
N THR A 28 0.05 3.17 -14.11
CA THR A 28 -1.36 3.59 -14.19
C THR A 28 -2.35 2.45 -13.92
N PRO A 29 -2.26 1.27 -14.57
CA PRO A 29 -3.20 0.20 -14.29
C PRO A 29 -3.09 -0.33 -12.85
N LEU A 30 -1.87 -0.45 -12.29
CA LEU A 30 -1.70 -0.88 -10.90
C LEU A 30 -2.27 0.14 -9.90
N ALA A 31 -2.03 1.44 -10.13
CA ALA A 31 -2.58 2.49 -9.28
C ALA A 31 -4.11 2.43 -9.24
N ILE A 32 -4.76 2.31 -10.40
CA ILE A 32 -6.22 2.24 -10.50
C ILE A 32 -6.75 1.00 -9.78
N ILE A 33 -6.18 -0.18 -10.02
CA ILE A 33 -6.63 -1.44 -9.39
C ILE A 33 -6.49 -1.36 -7.87
N LEU A 34 -5.35 -0.88 -7.36
CA LEU A 34 -5.10 -0.78 -5.93
C LEU A 34 -5.98 0.28 -5.25
N LEU A 35 -6.23 1.42 -5.89
CA LEU A 35 -7.12 2.45 -5.35
C LEU A 35 -8.58 2.00 -5.34
N ILE A 36 -9.05 1.29 -6.38
CA ILE A 36 -10.38 0.67 -6.38
C ILE A 36 -10.49 -0.37 -5.27
N ALA A 37 -9.48 -1.24 -5.13
CA ALA A 37 -9.45 -2.24 -4.06
C ALA A 37 -9.47 -1.58 -2.67
N ALA A 38 -8.68 -0.52 -2.47
CA ALA A 38 -8.66 0.26 -1.24
C ALA A 38 -10.02 0.88 -0.93
N PHE A 39 -10.71 1.42 -1.94
CA PHE A 39 -12.05 1.97 -1.79
C PHE A 39 -13.07 0.90 -1.38
N ILE A 40 -13.07 -0.26 -2.06
CA ILE A 40 -13.96 -1.38 -1.75
C ILE A 40 -13.68 -1.93 -0.34
N LEU A 41 -12.41 -2.11 0.03
CA LEU A 41 -12.05 -2.60 1.36
C LEU A 41 -12.38 -1.58 2.46
N SER A 42 -12.18 -0.29 2.20
CA SER A 42 -12.57 0.78 3.14
C SER A 42 -14.09 0.83 3.32
N PHE A 43 -14.84 0.65 2.23
CA PHE A 43 -16.29 0.52 2.30
C PHE A 43 -16.70 -0.72 3.09
N ALA A 44 -16.10 -1.88 2.81
CA ALA A 44 -16.34 -3.12 3.55
C ALA A 44 -16.04 -2.95 5.05
N PHE A 45 -14.94 -2.27 5.40
CA PHE A 45 -14.61 -1.91 6.78
C PHE A 45 -15.67 -1.00 7.41
N SER A 46 -16.15 0.02 6.70
CA SER A 46 -17.21 0.92 7.16
C SER A 46 -18.55 0.21 7.42
N THR A 47 -18.83 -0.86 6.67
CA THR A 47 -20.04 -1.68 6.88
C THR A 47 -19.94 -2.66 8.05
N LEU A 48 -18.75 -2.81 8.66
CA LEU A 48 -18.62 -3.57 9.90
C LEU A 48 -19.42 -2.83 10.98
N ARG A 49 -20.43 -3.50 11.55
CA ARG A 49 -21.22 -2.92 12.64
C ARG A 49 -20.30 -2.63 13.83
N PRO A 50 -20.24 -1.38 14.33
CA PRO A 50 -19.46 -1.08 15.51
C PRO A 50 -19.97 -1.93 16.68
N SER A 51 -19.06 -2.65 17.34
CA SER A 51 -19.38 -3.48 18.51
C SER A 51 -20.06 -2.69 19.65
N THR A 52 -20.02 -1.36 19.60
CA THR A 52 -20.73 -0.44 20.52
C THR A 52 -22.25 -0.47 20.36
N ALA A 53 -22.81 -0.69 19.17
CA ALA A 53 -24.26 -0.77 18.96
C ALA A 53 -24.90 -2.08 19.47
N ALA A 54 -24.07 -3.10 19.75
CA ALA A 54 -24.49 -4.35 20.37
C ALA A 54 -24.42 -4.32 21.91
N THR A 55 -23.91 -3.23 22.50
CA THR A 55 -23.74 -3.10 23.96
C THR A 55 -25.02 -2.66 24.69
N THR A 56 -26.05 -2.18 23.98
CA THR A 56 -27.35 -1.78 24.57
C THR A 56 -28.45 -2.83 24.50
N ARG A 57 -28.20 -4.04 23.95
CA ARG A 57 -29.15 -5.15 23.98
C ARG A 57 -28.51 -6.42 24.56
N LYS A 58 -28.68 -6.55 25.87
CA LYS A 58 -28.56 -7.78 26.68
C LYS A 58 -27.16 -8.40 26.71
N GLY A 59 -26.61 -8.46 27.93
CA GLY A 59 -25.29 -8.99 28.20
C GLY A 59 -25.08 -10.38 27.61
N GLN A 60 -23.91 -10.59 27.03
CA GLN A 60 -23.10 -11.81 27.08
C GLN A 60 -21.85 -11.57 26.22
N GLN A 61 -20.78 -11.12 26.89
CA GLN A 61 -19.41 -11.23 26.39
C GLN A 61 -19.06 -12.72 26.20
N HIS A 62 -18.91 -13.18 24.95
CA HIS A 62 -18.00 -14.29 24.60
C HIS A 62 -17.87 -14.41 23.07
N GLY A 63 -16.80 -13.84 22.49
CA GLY A 63 -16.49 -13.97 21.04
C GLY A 63 -15.41 -13.01 20.51
N GLY A 64 -14.54 -12.48 21.37
CA GLY A 64 -13.77 -11.24 21.16
C GLY A 64 -12.47 -11.31 20.34
N SER A 65 -12.31 -12.24 19.40
CA SER A 65 -11.09 -12.31 18.56
C SER A 65 -11.37 -12.24 17.06
N THR A 66 -12.48 -12.81 16.60
CA THR A 66 -12.79 -12.90 15.17
C THR A 66 -13.22 -11.56 14.57
N THR A 67 -13.89 -10.71 15.34
CA THR A 67 -14.30 -9.36 14.90
C THR A 67 -13.12 -8.41 14.81
N LEU A 68 -12.25 -8.37 15.84
CA LEU A 68 -11.04 -7.56 15.84
C LEU A 68 -10.08 -7.98 14.73
N ALA A 69 -9.85 -9.29 14.57
CA ALA A 69 -9.00 -9.79 13.49
C ALA A 69 -9.53 -9.36 12.11
N ARG A 70 -10.86 -9.36 11.92
CA ARG A 70 -11.50 -8.92 10.68
C ARG A 70 -11.39 -7.41 10.46
N GLU A 71 -11.57 -6.61 11.49
CA GLU A 71 -11.38 -5.15 11.45
C GLU A 71 -9.94 -4.79 11.08
N VAL A 72 -8.96 -5.41 11.75
CA VAL A 72 -7.53 -5.20 11.48
C VAL A 72 -7.16 -5.71 10.09
N ALA A 73 -7.69 -6.86 9.65
CA ALA A 73 -7.42 -7.38 8.32
C ALA A 73 -7.98 -6.47 7.22
N LEU A 74 -9.24 -6.05 7.32
CA LEU A 74 -9.88 -5.20 6.31
C LEU A 74 -9.30 -3.78 6.31
N GLY A 75 -9.17 -3.17 7.49
CA GLY A 75 -8.57 -1.83 7.62
C GLY A 75 -7.09 -1.82 7.23
N GLY A 76 -6.33 -2.83 7.63
CA GLY A 76 -4.91 -2.98 7.27
C GLY A 76 -4.72 -3.19 5.77
N ALA A 77 -5.48 -4.10 5.16
CA ALA A 77 -5.41 -4.32 3.72
C ALA A 77 -5.87 -3.08 2.93
N ALA A 78 -6.91 -2.36 3.40
CA ALA A 78 -7.33 -1.09 2.80
C ALA A 78 -6.21 -0.04 2.85
N SER A 79 -5.54 0.09 4.00
CA SER A 79 -4.44 1.03 4.22
C SER A 79 -3.25 0.74 3.31
N ILE A 80 -2.82 -0.53 3.22
CA ILE A 80 -1.70 -0.93 2.35
C ILE A 80 -2.05 -0.70 0.88
N ALA A 81 -3.22 -1.16 0.43
CA ALA A 81 -3.66 -0.98 -0.95
C ALA A 81 -3.78 0.52 -1.32
N GLY A 82 -4.35 1.32 -0.41
CA GLY A 82 -4.49 2.76 -0.58
C GLY A 82 -3.14 3.46 -0.66
N GLY A 83 -2.23 3.17 0.27
CA GLY A 83 -0.89 3.75 0.31
C GLY A 83 -0.07 3.42 -0.94
N VAL A 84 0.02 2.13 -1.30
CA VAL A 84 0.76 1.69 -2.50
C VAL A 84 0.10 2.25 -3.77
N GLY A 85 -1.23 2.21 -3.87
CA GLY A 85 -1.95 2.76 -5.01
C GLY A 85 -1.72 4.26 -5.20
N LEU A 86 -1.66 5.02 -4.11
CA LEU A 86 -1.40 6.46 -4.13
C LEU A 86 0.04 6.77 -4.59
N VAL A 87 1.04 6.07 -4.06
CA VAL A 87 2.44 6.20 -4.51
C VAL A 87 2.56 5.93 -6.01
N LEU A 88 1.94 4.86 -6.50
CA LEU A 88 1.95 4.53 -7.92
C LEU A 88 1.23 5.59 -8.77
N ALA A 89 0.15 6.19 -8.28
CA ALA A 89 -0.54 7.28 -8.95
C ALA A 89 0.35 8.53 -9.08
N PHE A 90 1.06 8.91 -8.01
CA PHE A 90 2.03 10.01 -8.05
C PHE A 90 3.19 9.73 -9.01
N CYS A 91 3.70 8.49 -9.02
CA CYS A 91 4.71 8.05 -9.98
C CYS A 91 4.19 8.07 -11.43
N ALA A 92 2.90 7.76 -11.65
CA ALA A 92 2.28 7.76 -12.97
C ALA A 92 2.18 9.17 -13.59
N ILE A 93 1.89 10.19 -12.77
CA ILE A 93 1.83 11.60 -13.23
C ILE A 93 3.21 12.29 -13.29
N GLY A 94 4.28 11.58 -12.90
CA GLY A 94 5.66 12.09 -12.96
C GLY A 94 6.09 12.93 -11.76
N ALA A 95 5.31 12.97 -10.67
CA ALA A 95 5.72 13.64 -9.44
C ALA A 95 6.93 12.96 -8.77
N ASN A 96 7.10 11.64 -8.99
CA ASN A 96 8.19 10.77 -8.53
C ASN A 96 8.61 11.05 -7.07
N VAL A 97 8.04 10.29 -6.13
CA VAL A 97 8.39 10.35 -4.69
C VAL A 97 9.60 9.49 -4.35
#